data_AF-A0A838TXM9-F1
#
_entry.id   AF-A0A838TXM9-F1
#
_cell.length_a   1.000
_cell.length_b   1.000
_cell.length_c   1.000
_cell.angle_alpha   90.00
_cell.angle_beta   90.00
_cell.angle_gamma   90.00
#
_symmetry.space_group_name_H-M   'P 1'
#
loop_
_entity.id
_entity.type
_entity.pdbx_description
1 polymer ?
#
loop_
_entity_poly.entity_id
_entity_poly.type
_entity_poly.pdbx_seq_one_letter_code
_entity_poly.pdbx_strand_id
1 'polypeptide(L)'
;MATNPKQSFAYDSILKKLTVRHAASFPQEVFDYAADVEILDMSYGHITSLPDSIGKLTKLRIAFLSHNDFEEMPAQLAFCENLEMVGLKSCKISSISEHALPTSIRGLILTDNRLSSLPSSLGTYTNLQKLMLAGNQLQSLPESILMCQNLQLLRLAGNKCTTSPDWLFQLPKLGWYTDAGNLFHGTDRIHAQGLKEISWRDIVFGEKLGESANNKVYKAKLSGGEDVAVKMYGAGITTDGDPLDDMNACLLAGVHPNIIGGIGKIVDAPENAQGLVMPLVPNTFKKLGDPPDLKTLTRDVYPRTESFSLPYILQVLKDVASAMHHCHRKGIMHGDIYAHNVLSSPSGQSYIGDFGAASLYNPETAGGKLREQVDVKGFGYLIEDLLNNSVDDQNQNTQKKLQEVLERCLEPNVTNRPTFADIHGSLLP
;
A
#
# COMPACT_ATOMS: atom_id res chain seq x y z
N MET A 1 11.63 -12.01 35.56
CA MET A 1 11.69 -10.55 35.35
C MET A 1 12.46 -10.33 34.06
N ALA A 2 11.79 -9.97 32.97
CA ALA A 2 12.50 -9.59 31.75
C ALA A 2 13.16 -8.22 32.02
N THR A 3 14.49 -8.15 31.91
CA THR A 3 15.21 -6.88 31.97
C THR A 3 14.76 -6.03 30.79
N ASN A 4 14.22 -4.84 31.06
CA ASN A 4 13.94 -3.89 29.98
C ASN A 4 15.22 -3.70 29.14
N PRO A 5 15.14 -3.80 27.82
CA PRO A 5 16.30 -3.60 26.97
C PRO A 5 16.86 -2.19 27.20
N LYS A 6 18.19 -2.09 27.30
CA LYS A 6 18.87 -0.80 27.48
C LYS A 6 18.75 0.02 26.20
N GLN A 7 18.64 1.34 26.38
CA GLN A 7 18.70 2.30 25.28
C GLN A 7 19.97 2.11 24.46
N SER A 8 19.86 2.14 23.13
CA SER A 8 20.99 1.97 22.22
C SER A 8 20.97 3.01 21.11
N PHE A 9 22.17 3.32 20.59
CA PHE A 9 22.39 4.24 19.48
C PHE A 9 23.20 3.55 18.40
N ALA A 10 22.82 3.75 17.15
CA ALA A 10 23.57 3.32 15.97
C ALA A 10 23.49 4.40 14.90
N TYR A 11 24.65 4.88 14.43
CA TYR A 11 24.73 5.87 13.37
C TYR A 11 25.33 5.25 12.10
N ASP A 12 24.59 5.35 11.00
CA ASP A 12 25.06 5.02 9.66
C ASP A 12 25.45 6.31 8.94
N SER A 13 26.76 6.48 8.71
CA SER A 13 27.31 7.70 8.09
C SER A 13 27.08 7.79 6.58
N ILE A 14 26.78 6.67 5.91
CA ILE A 14 26.46 6.63 4.48
C ILE A 14 25.02 7.06 4.27
N LEU A 15 24.10 6.48 5.05
CA LEU A 15 22.68 6.81 5.00
C LEU A 15 22.32 8.07 5.78
N LYS A 16 23.28 8.62 6.54
CA LYS A 16 23.05 9.75 7.46
C LYS A 16 21.93 9.45 8.45
N LYS A 17 21.85 8.18 8.88
CA LYS A 17 20.75 7.63 9.68
C LYS A 17 21.19 7.40 11.11
N LEU A 18 20.57 8.11 12.05
CA LEU A 18 20.65 7.82 13.47
C LEU A 18 19.49 6.94 13.89
N THR A 19 19.80 5.77 14.45
CA THR A 19 18.84 4.84 15.01
C THR A 19 18.99 4.81 16.52
N VAL A 20 17.90 5.10 17.24
CA VAL A 20 17.81 4.98 18.69
C VAL A 20 16.72 3.96 19.00
N ARG A 21 16.99 3.02 19.91
CA ARG A 21 16.00 2.02 20.35
C ARG A 21 15.80 2.09 21.84
N HIS A 22 14.60 1.75 22.29
CA HIS A 22 14.25 1.64 23.72
C HIS A 22 14.48 2.92 24.52
N ALA A 23 14.38 4.08 23.88
CA ALA A 23 14.44 5.37 24.55
C ALA A 23 13.15 5.63 25.32
N ALA A 24 13.26 5.94 26.62
CA ALA A 24 12.11 6.29 27.46
C ALA A 24 11.69 7.77 27.30
N SER A 25 12.58 8.60 26.78
CA SER A 25 12.37 10.01 26.46
C SER A 25 13.30 10.40 25.31
N PHE A 26 13.12 11.59 24.73
CA PHE A 26 14.06 12.10 23.73
C PHE A 26 15.46 12.31 24.36
N PRO A 27 16.51 11.61 23.91
CA PRO A 27 17.85 11.73 24.46
C PRO A 27 18.58 12.97 23.92
N GLN A 28 19.32 13.67 24.78
CA GLN A 28 20.08 14.86 24.39
C GLN A 28 21.25 14.51 23.44
N GLU A 29 21.76 13.28 23.54
CA GLU A 29 22.83 12.74 22.69
C GLU A 29 22.45 12.70 21.20
N VAL A 30 21.17 12.79 20.86
CA VAL A 30 20.73 12.96 19.46
C VAL A 30 21.30 14.24 18.85
N PHE A 31 21.48 15.29 19.65
CA PHE A 31 22.00 16.57 19.18
C PHE A 31 23.50 16.54 18.86
N ASP A 32 24.24 15.51 19.30
CA ASP A 32 25.63 15.31 18.90
C ASP A 32 25.75 15.02 17.38
N TYR A 33 24.66 14.60 16.73
CA TYR A 33 24.57 14.31 15.30
C TYR A 33 23.88 15.41 14.49
N ALA A 34 23.51 16.53 15.12
CA ALA A 34 22.67 17.58 14.51
C ALA A 34 23.23 18.17 13.21
N ALA A 35 24.56 18.17 13.04
CA ALA A 35 25.23 18.71 11.86
C ALA A 35 25.09 17.82 10.60
N ASP A 36 24.70 16.56 10.74
CA ASP A 36 24.80 15.56 9.66
C ASP A 36 23.57 14.65 9.51
N VAL A 37 22.77 14.45 10.57
CA VAL A 37 21.64 13.50 10.53
C VAL A 37 20.54 13.96 9.56
N GLU A 38 20.20 13.10 8.60
CA GLU A 38 19.07 13.29 7.68
C GLU A 38 17.89 12.35 8.00
N ILE A 39 18.18 11.19 8.60
CA ILE A 39 17.17 10.20 8.98
C ILE A 39 17.30 9.91 10.47
N LEU A 40 16.25 10.21 11.23
CA LEU A 40 16.15 9.87 12.65
C LEU A 40 15.13 8.75 12.82
N ASP A 41 15.56 7.62 13.38
CA ASP A 41 14.69 6.49 13.68
C ASP A 41 14.73 6.18 15.17
N MET A 42 13.71 6.62 15.88
CA MET A 42 13.49 6.38 17.31
C MET A 42 12.28 5.47 17.55
N SER A 43 11.99 4.57 16.62
CA SER A 43 10.89 3.63 16.75
C SER A 43 11.11 2.63 17.90
N TYR A 44 10.03 2.11 18.47
CA TYR A 44 10.04 1.12 19.57
C TYR A 44 10.68 1.66 20.86
N GLY A 45 10.09 2.73 21.38
CA GLY A 45 10.43 3.36 22.65
C GLY A 45 9.20 3.62 23.51
N HIS A 46 9.33 4.55 24.45
CA HIS A 46 8.23 5.05 25.29
C HIS A 46 8.17 6.58 25.28
N ILE A 47 8.57 7.19 24.15
CA ILE A 47 8.62 8.64 24.03
C ILE A 47 7.19 9.18 23.98
N THR A 48 6.90 10.13 24.84
CA THR A 48 5.58 10.79 24.93
C THR A 48 5.58 12.19 24.32
N SER A 49 6.74 12.81 24.16
CA SER A 49 6.89 14.17 23.63
C SER A 49 8.27 14.41 23.00
N LEU A 50 8.35 15.38 22.10
CA LEU A 50 9.60 15.86 21.51
C LEU A 50 9.95 17.24 22.09
N PRO A 51 11.24 17.57 22.28
CA PRO A 51 11.64 18.90 22.73
C PRO A 51 11.59 19.91 21.56
N ASP A 52 11.32 21.19 21.86
CA ASP A 52 11.37 22.27 20.86
C ASP A 52 12.73 22.36 20.16
N SER A 53 13.79 21.95 20.86
CA SER A 53 15.15 21.89 20.32
C SER A 53 15.34 20.86 19.20
N ILE A 54 14.34 20.03 18.87
CA ILE A 54 14.39 19.14 17.70
C ILE A 54 14.60 19.90 16.39
N GLY A 55 14.17 21.17 16.32
CA GLY A 55 14.45 22.07 15.21
C GLY A 55 15.95 22.33 14.96
N LYS A 56 16.84 22.01 15.92
CA LYS A 56 18.30 22.05 15.73
C LYS A 56 18.80 21.01 14.72
N LEU A 57 18.03 19.95 14.45
CA LEU A 57 18.34 18.95 13.45
C LEU A 57 17.99 19.50 12.05
N THR A 58 18.72 20.53 11.62
CA THR A 58 18.38 21.33 10.43
C THR A 58 18.43 20.55 9.11
N LYS A 59 19.14 19.41 9.09
CA LYS A 59 19.19 18.50 7.94
C LYS A 59 18.20 17.34 8.01
N LEU A 60 17.39 17.25 9.08
CA LEU A 60 16.45 16.14 9.25
C LEU A 60 15.38 16.17 8.15
N ARG A 61 15.31 15.08 7.39
CA ARG A 61 14.36 14.87 6.29
C ARG A 61 13.35 13.78 6.59
N ILE A 62 13.74 12.77 7.37
CA ILE A 62 12.88 11.63 7.67
C ILE A 62 12.91 11.34 9.17
N ALA A 63 11.75 11.28 9.80
CA ALA A 63 11.58 10.92 11.21
C ALA A 63 10.70 9.67 11.36
N PHE A 64 11.27 8.57 11.82
CA PHE A 64 10.54 7.37 12.24
C PHE A 64 10.41 7.35 13.76
N LEU A 65 9.19 7.45 14.24
CA LEU A 65 8.80 7.57 15.64
C LEU A 65 7.72 6.54 16.01
N SER A 66 7.52 5.51 15.19
CA SER A 66 6.50 4.46 15.37
C SER A 66 6.69 3.67 16.67
N HIS A 67 5.61 3.12 17.22
CA HIS A 67 5.62 2.35 18.46
C HIS A 67 6.23 3.14 19.63
N ASN A 68 5.71 4.35 19.84
CA ASN A 68 5.95 5.20 21.01
C ASN A 68 4.59 5.55 21.65
N ASP A 69 4.58 6.43 22.64
CA ASP A 69 3.40 6.73 23.48
C ASP A 69 2.92 8.18 23.29
N PHE A 70 2.80 8.64 22.05
CA PHE A 70 2.33 9.98 21.70
C PHE A 70 0.80 10.06 21.69
N GLU A 71 0.18 10.69 22.70
CA GLU A 71 -1.28 10.88 22.73
C GLU A 71 -1.78 11.96 21.75
N GLU A 72 -0.91 12.89 21.36
CA GLU A 72 -1.14 13.95 20.37
C GLU A 72 0.02 13.98 19.35
N MET A 73 -0.24 14.51 18.16
CA MET A 73 0.81 14.75 17.17
C MET A 73 1.88 15.70 17.74
N PRO A 74 3.17 15.33 17.73
CA PRO A 74 4.23 16.21 18.23
C PRO A 74 4.39 17.47 17.35
N ALA A 75 3.78 18.58 17.78
CA ALA A 75 3.82 19.84 17.03
C ALA A 75 5.24 20.41 16.88
N GLN A 76 6.20 20.00 17.71
CA GLN A 76 7.61 20.36 17.61
C GLN A 76 8.24 19.92 16.28
N LEU A 77 7.67 18.93 15.58
CA LEU A 77 8.12 18.56 14.24
C LEU A 77 7.99 19.70 13.23
N ALA A 78 7.09 20.67 13.47
CA ALA A 78 6.97 21.89 12.66
C ALA A 78 8.27 22.72 12.62
N PHE A 79 9.16 22.58 13.61
CA PHE A 79 10.45 23.28 13.65
C PHE A 79 11.52 22.65 12.74
N CYS A 80 11.28 21.46 12.19
CA CYS A 80 12.20 20.78 11.28
C CYS A 80 11.86 21.14 9.82
N GLU A 81 12.25 22.32 9.35
CA GLU A 81 11.82 22.88 8.05
C GLU A 81 12.05 21.95 6.83
N ASN A 82 13.09 21.12 6.86
CA ASN A 82 13.43 20.18 5.79
C ASN A 82 12.78 18.79 5.92
N LEU A 83 11.89 18.59 6.90
CA LEU A 83 11.26 17.31 7.16
C LEU A 83 10.26 16.95 6.04
N GLU A 84 10.58 15.93 5.26
CA GLU A 84 9.79 15.44 4.13
C GLU A 84 8.91 14.24 4.51
N MET A 85 9.29 13.45 5.52
CA MET A 85 8.56 12.23 5.87
C MET A 85 8.52 11.97 7.37
N VAL A 86 7.34 11.62 7.87
CA VAL A 86 7.11 11.26 9.28
C VAL A 86 6.36 9.94 9.37
N GLY A 87 6.92 9.01 10.15
CA GLY A 87 6.27 7.77 10.52
C GLY A 87 5.94 7.69 11.99
N LEU A 88 4.65 7.63 12.32
CA LEU A 88 4.09 7.56 13.67
C LEU A 88 3.05 6.43 13.74
N LYS A 89 3.43 5.23 13.30
CA LYS A 89 2.55 4.06 13.35
C LYS A 89 2.40 3.57 14.80
N SER A 90 1.20 3.20 15.23
CA SER A 90 0.97 2.59 16.55
C SER A 90 1.47 3.48 17.71
N CYS A 91 1.14 4.78 17.68
CA CYS A 91 1.61 5.76 18.67
C CYS A 91 0.54 6.20 19.68
N LYS A 92 -0.73 5.78 19.51
CA LYS A 92 -1.90 6.17 20.31
C LYS A 92 -2.38 7.61 20.08
N ILE A 93 -1.96 8.25 18.98
CA ILE A 93 -2.31 9.64 18.67
C ILE A 93 -3.82 9.78 18.49
N SER A 94 -4.42 10.71 19.21
CA SER A 94 -5.87 10.97 19.18
C SER A 94 -6.24 12.29 18.52
N SER A 95 -5.31 13.24 18.45
CA SER A 95 -5.48 14.57 17.86
C SER A 95 -4.26 15.03 17.07
N ILE A 96 -4.49 15.92 16.10
CA ILE A 96 -3.44 16.64 15.35
C ILE A 96 -3.82 18.11 15.37
N SER A 97 -2.95 18.95 15.94
CA SER A 97 -3.12 20.40 15.92
C SER A 97 -2.94 20.97 14.50
N GLU A 98 -3.60 22.10 14.24
CA GLU A 98 -3.40 22.86 13.00
C GLU A 98 -1.90 23.19 12.84
N HIS A 99 -1.36 22.98 11.64
CA HIS A 99 0.06 23.23 11.29
C HIS A 99 1.10 22.49 12.15
N ALA A 100 0.78 21.30 12.68
CA ALA A 100 1.71 20.49 13.48
C ALA A 100 2.97 19.97 12.73
N LEU A 101 3.06 20.20 11.42
CA LEU A 101 4.13 19.75 10.54
C LEU A 101 4.52 20.87 9.56
N PRO A 102 5.76 20.84 9.02
CA PRO A 102 6.19 21.79 7.99
C PRO A 102 5.55 21.49 6.63
N THR A 103 5.52 22.48 5.73
CA THR A 103 4.89 22.37 4.40
C THR A 103 5.70 21.53 3.40
N SER A 104 6.92 21.13 3.76
CA SER A 104 7.82 20.25 3.00
C SER A 104 7.41 18.78 3.03
N ILE A 105 6.44 18.39 3.87
CA ILE A 105 5.99 17.00 4.00
C ILE A 105 5.47 16.44 2.68
N ARG A 106 6.02 15.27 2.33
CA ARG A 106 5.67 14.41 1.20
C ARG A 106 5.06 13.08 1.66
N GLY A 107 5.46 12.57 2.81
CA GLY A 107 4.97 11.29 3.35
C GLY A 107 4.55 11.37 4.81
N LEU A 108 3.30 11.02 5.10
CA LEU A 108 2.76 10.99 6.46
C LEU A 108 2.15 9.61 6.77
N ILE A 109 2.74 8.91 7.74
CA ILE A 109 2.28 7.59 8.17
C ILE A 109 1.73 7.70 9.59
N LEU A 110 0.41 7.55 9.71
CA LEU A 110 -0.36 7.62 10.96
C LEU A 110 -1.20 6.35 11.16
N THR A 111 -0.82 5.25 10.53
CA THR A 111 -1.47 3.94 10.66
C THR A 111 -1.59 3.51 12.12
N ASP A 112 -2.71 2.89 12.47
CA ASP A 112 -2.97 2.29 13.79
C ASP A 112 -2.84 3.32 14.93
N ASN A 113 -3.63 4.39 14.84
CA ASN A 113 -3.74 5.40 15.89
C ASN A 113 -5.22 5.53 16.32
N ARG A 114 -5.56 6.61 17.02
CA ARG A 114 -6.89 6.85 17.61
C ARG A 114 -7.53 8.12 17.05
N LEU A 115 -7.10 8.58 15.87
CA LEU A 115 -7.57 9.82 15.26
C LEU A 115 -9.06 9.72 14.94
N SER A 116 -9.87 10.64 15.46
CA SER A 116 -11.30 10.75 15.12
C SER A 116 -11.58 11.78 14.02
N SER A 117 -10.64 12.71 13.80
CA SER A 117 -10.68 13.74 12.77
C SER A 117 -9.27 14.13 12.34
N LEU A 118 -9.17 14.89 11.24
CA LEU A 118 -7.93 15.53 10.77
C LEU A 118 -8.14 17.05 10.68
N PRO A 119 -7.10 17.86 10.92
CA PRO A 119 -7.17 19.31 10.86
C PRO A 119 -7.36 19.80 9.43
N SER A 120 -7.92 21.00 9.29
CA SER A 120 -8.11 21.63 7.98
C SER A 120 -6.78 21.99 7.31
N SER A 121 -5.73 22.28 8.09
CA SER A 121 -4.37 22.54 7.61
C SER A 121 -3.75 21.37 6.85
N LEU A 122 -4.34 20.16 6.86
CA LEU A 122 -3.87 19.07 6.02
C LEU A 122 -3.77 19.49 4.54
N GLY A 123 -4.70 20.34 4.08
CA GLY A 123 -4.70 20.90 2.73
C GLY A 123 -3.51 21.81 2.40
N THR A 124 -2.76 22.30 3.40
CA THR A 124 -1.57 23.13 3.15
C THR A 124 -0.35 22.32 2.74
N TYR A 125 -0.37 20.99 2.93
CA TYR A 125 0.71 20.09 2.55
C TYR A 125 0.59 19.73 1.06
N THR A 126 0.79 20.72 0.18
CA THR A 126 0.63 20.55 -1.27
C THR A 126 1.66 19.61 -1.89
N ASN A 127 2.77 19.32 -1.19
CA ASN A 127 3.79 18.35 -1.56
C ASN A 127 3.45 16.91 -1.14
N LEU A 128 2.37 16.69 -0.38
CA LEU A 128 1.99 15.38 0.15
C LEU A 128 1.70 14.41 -1.01
N GLN A 129 2.42 13.28 -1.02
CA GLN A 129 2.35 12.19 -2.00
C GLN A 129 1.78 10.92 -1.38
N LYS A 130 2.08 10.66 -0.10
CA LYS A 130 1.71 9.45 0.63
C LYS A 130 1.06 9.79 1.96
N LEU A 131 -0.17 9.31 2.17
CA LEU A 131 -0.92 9.48 3.41
C LEU A 131 -1.47 8.13 3.89
N MET A 132 -0.95 7.62 5.01
CA MET A 132 -1.38 6.35 5.59
C MET A 132 -2.19 6.61 6.85
N LEU A 133 -3.48 6.32 6.81
CA LEU A 133 -4.45 6.56 7.90
C LEU A 133 -5.17 5.26 8.33
N ALA A 134 -4.75 4.11 7.82
CA ALA A 134 -5.42 2.84 8.09
C ALA A 134 -5.46 2.52 9.60
N GLY A 135 -6.55 1.97 10.10
CA GLY A 135 -6.72 1.59 11.52
C GLY A 135 -6.83 2.79 12.46
N ASN A 136 -7.59 3.82 12.09
CA ASN A 136 -7.92 4.95 12.96
C ASN A 136 -9.42 4.94 13.30
N GLN A 137 -9.94 6.05 13.83
CA GLN A 137 -11.34 6.21 14.20
C GLN A 137 -12.01 7.35 13.41
N LEU A 138 -11.49 7.67 12.23
CA LEU A 138 -11.93 8.81 11.43
C LEU A 138 -13.38 8.59 11.00
N GLN A 139 -14.22 9.60 11.18
CA GLN A 139 -15.62 9.58 10.72
C GLN A 139 -15.80 10.23 9.34
N SER A 140 -14.85 11.07 8.95
CA SER A 140 -14.77 11.73 7.66
C SER A 140 -13.34 12.23 7.43
N LEU A 141 -13.07 12.67 6.20
CA LEU A 141 -11.86 13.42 5.85
C LEU A 141 -12.22 14.89 5.61
N PRO A 142 -11.35 15.85 5.96
CA PRO A 142 -11.60 17.26 5.66
C PRO A 142 -11.50 17.49 4.15
N GLU A 143 -12.43 18.27 3.58
CA GLU A 143 -12.45 18.61 2.14
C GLU A 143 -11.15 19.29 1.68
N SER A 144 -10.43 19.95 2.60
CA SER A 144 -9.16 20.62 2.31
C SER A 144 -8.08 19.69 1.76
N ILE A 145 -8.19 18.37 1.94
CA ILE A 145 -7.29 17.39 1.32
C ILE A 145 -7.32 17.45 -0.22
N LEU A 146 -8.37 18.01 -0.84
CA LEU A 146 -8.40 18.30 -2.27
C LEU A 146 -7.30 19.26 -2.70
N MET A 147 -6.71 20.04 -1.79
CA MET A 147 -5.57 20.91 -2.08
C MET A 147 -4.24 20.13 -2.19
N CYS A 148 -4.19 18.87 -1.72
CA CYS A 148 -3.04 17.99 -1.86
C CYS A 148 -2.97 17.38 -3.28
N GLN A 149 -2.79 18.22 -4.30
CA GLN A 149 -2.80 17.84 -5.71
C GLN A 149 -1.68 16.85 -6.12
N ASN A 150 -0.70 16.64 -5.24
CA ASN A 150 0.37 15.66 -5.42
C ASN A 150 0.08 14.29 -4.78
N LEU A 151 -1.05 14.12 -4.08
CA LEU A 151 -1.37 12.90 -3.36
C LEU A 151 -1.58 11.75 -4.34
N GLN A 152 -0.79 10.68 -4.17
CA GLN A 152 -0.79 9.49 -5.03
C GLN A 152 -1.31 8.26 -4.32
N LEU A 153 -0.95 8.12 -3.03
CA LEU A 153 -1.26 6.98 -2.19
C LEU A 153 -2.03 7.43 -0.94
N LEU A 154 -3.24 6.90 -0.75
CA LEU A 154 -4.06 7.13 0.43
C LEU A 154 -4.59 5.80 0.99
N ARG A 155 -4.23 5.47 2.23
CA ARG A 155 -4.79 4.32 2.96
C ARG A 155 -5.78 4.77 4.02
N LEU A 156 -7.06 4.49 3.84
CA LEU A 156 -8.15 4.86 4.76
C LEU A 156 -8.82 3.63 5.40
N ALA A 157 -8.33 2.42 5.13
CA ALA A 157 -8.96 1.19 5.60
C ALA A 157 -9.09 1.10 7.13
N GLY A 158 -10.11 0.44 7.64
CA GLY A 158 -10.34 0.23 9.07
C GLY A 158 -10.56 1.53 9.85
N ASN A 159 -11.31 2.47 9.28
CA ASN A 159 -11.79 3.69 9.94
C ASN A 159 -13.29 3.61 10.22
N LYS A 160 -13.89 4.71 10.70
CA LYS A 160 -15.31 4.80 11.04
C LYS A 160 -16.08 5.72 10.08
N CYS A 161 -15.63 5.87 8.83
CA CYS A 161 -16.28 6.76 7.88
C CYS A 161 -17.69 6.26 7.57
N THR A 162 -18.69 7.15 7.70
CA THR A 162 -20.10 6.82 7.46
C THR A 162 -20.54 7.10 6.03
N THR A 163 -19.72 7.80 5.25
CA THR A 163 -19.96 8.11 3.83
C THR A 163 -18.72 7.85 3.00
N SER A 164 -18.88 7.28 1.80
CA SER A 164 -17.77 7.12 0.84
C SER A 164 -17.26 8.51 0.43
N PRO A 165 -15.94 8.78 0.51
CA PRO A 165 -15.39 10.08 0.16
C PRO A 165 -15.16 10.19 -1.36
N ASP A 166 -16.19 9.95 -2.17
CA ASP A 166 -16.07 9.89 -3.64
C ASP A 166 -15.53 11.19 -4.26
N TRP A 167 -15.72 12.31 -3.57
CA TRP A 167 -15.15 13.60 -3.94
C TRP A 167 -13.61 13.60 -3.98
N LEU A 168 -12.94 12.71 -3.22
CA LEU A 168 -11.48 12.54 -3.28
C LEU A 168 -10.97 12.09 -4.64
N PHE A 169 -11.81 11.40 -5.42
CA PHE A 169 -11.43 10.91 -6.74
C PHE A 169 -11.28 12.02 -7.76
N GLN A 170 -11.43 13.29 -7.37
CA GLN A 170 -11.04 14.46 -8.16
C GLN A 170 -9.52 14.73 -8.10
N LEU A 171 -8.78 14.10 -7.18
CA LEU A 171 -7.34 14.25 -7.08
C LEU A 171 -6.65 13.67 -8.33
N PRO A 172 -5.90 14.47 -9.10
CA PRO A 172 -5.42 14.08 -10.43
C PRO A 172 -4.30 13.02 -10.39
N LYS A 173 -3.65 12.84 -9.24
CA LYS A 173 -2.53 11.90 -9.07
C LYS A 173 -2.87 10.69 -8.21
N LEU A 174 -4.06 10.62 -7.61
CA LEU A 174 -4.44 9.49 -6.78
C LEU A 174 -4.56 8.24 -7.66
N GLY A 175 -3.70 7.26 -7.40
CA GLY A 175 -3.64 5.99 -8.14
C GLY A 175 -3.66 4.76 -7.24
N TRP A 176 -3.39 4.94 -5.94
CA TRP A 176 -3.43 3.88 -4.95
C TRP A 176 -4.29 4.32 -3.77
N TYR A 177 -5.43 3.68 -3.62
CA TYR A 177 -6.44 4.06 -2.63
C TYR A 177 -7.10 2.83 -2.05
N THR A 178 -7.40 2.87 -0.75
CA THR A 178 -8.25 1.87 -0.10
C THR A 178 -9.05 2.48 1.02
N ASP A 179 -10.28 1.98 1.20
CA ASP A 179 -11.18 2.36 2.28
C ASP A 179 -11.93 1.17 2.85
N ALA A 180 -11.40 -0.04 2.65
CA ALA A 180 -11.96 -1.28 3.19
C ALA A 180 -12.23 -1.18 4.70
N GLY A 181 -13.27 -1.82 5.20
CA GLY A 181 -13.60 -1.84 6.63
C GLY A 181 -14.15 -0.52 7.22
N ASN A 182 -14.48 0.49 6.39
CA ASN A 182 -15.26 1.66 6.82
C ASN A 182 -16.76 1.37 6.93
N LEU A 183 -17.50 2.17 7.70
CA LEU A 183 -18.92 1.93 8.01
C LEU A 183 -19.84 2.09 6.80
N PHE A 184 -19.49 2.91 5.81
CA PHE A 184 -20.29 3.08 4.59
C PHE A 184 -20.32 1.84 3.68
N HIS A 185 -19.40 0.89 3.87
CA HIS A 185 -19.49 -0.42 3.22
C HIS A 185 -20.62 -1.28 3.81
N GLY A 186 -21.20 -0.87 4.93
CA GLY A 186 -22.30 -1.58 5.61
C GLY A 186 -21.84 -2.79 6.42
N THR A 187 -22.80 -3.47 7.08
CA THR A 187 -22.58 -4.82 7.65
C THR A 187 -22.57 -5.91 6.58
N ASP A 188 -23.01 -5.56 5.37
CA ASP A 188 -22.84 -6.34 4.15
C ASP A 188 -21.39 -6.23 3.69
N ARG A 189 -20.43 -6.54 4.59
CA ARG A 189 -19.25 -7.27 4.15
C ARG A 189 -19.82 -8.34 3.26
N ILE A 190 -19.46 -8.37 1.97
CA ILE A 190 -19.88 -9.44 1.08
C ILE A 190 -19.40 -10.71 1.77
N HIS A 191 -20.27 -11.30 2.59
CA HIS A 191 -20.16 -12.65 3.07
C HIS A 191 -20.29 -13.38 1.77
N ALA A 192 -19.15 -13.77 1.21
CA ALA A 192 -19.15 -14.57 0.02
C ALA A 192 -19.99 -15.81 0.36
N GLN A 193 -21.25 -15.77 -0.03
CA GLN A 193 -22.15 -16.89 0.16
C GLN A 193 -21.64 -17.97 -0.79
N GLY A 194 -21.36 -19.16 -0.25
CA GLY A 194 -20.77 -20.24 -1.02
C GLY A 194 -19.23 -20.24 -1.08
N LEU A 195 -18.55 -19.64 -0.09
CA LEU A 195 -17.11 -19.86 0.05
C LEU A 195 -16.79 -21.35 0.20
N LYS A 196 -15.87 -21.83 -0.62
CA LYS A 196 -15.30 -23.17 -0.44
C LYS A 196 -14.49 -23.16 0.85
N GLU A 197 -14.99 -23.88 1.85
CA GLU A 197 -14.26 -24.14 3.08
C GLU A 197 -13.33 -25.33 2.88
N ILE A 198 -12.10 -25.23 3.38
CA ILE A 198 -11.09 -26.27 3.33
C ILE A 198 -10.65 -26.53 4.77
N SER A 199 -10.86 -27.76 5.26
CA SER A 199 -10.46 -28.09 6.63
C SER A 199 -8.95 -28.03 6.76
N TRP A 200 -8.47 -27.46 7.88
CA TRP A 200 -7.05 -27.46 8.24
C TRP A 200 -6.41 -28.86 8.14
N ARG A 201 -7.18 -29.91 8.45
CA ARG A 201 -6.73 -31.30 8.43
C ARG A 201 -6.49 -31.85 7.02
N ASP A 202 -7.09 -31.23 6.01
CA ASP A 202 -6.91 -31.60 4.61
C ASP A 202 -5.68 -30.96 3.97
N ILE A 203 -4.90 -30.20 4.74
CA ILE A 203 -3.75 -29.43 4.26
C ILE A 203 -2.47 -29.97 4.87
N VAL A 204 -1.56 -30.42 4.01
CA VAL A 204 -0.20 -30.79 4.39
C VAL A 204 0.73 -29.62 4.06
N PHE A 205 1.16 -28.89 5.09
CA PHE A 205 2.09 -27.76 4.95
C PHE A 205 3.51 -28.24 4.60
N GLY A 206 4.13 -27.54 3.66
CA GLY A 206 5.52 -27.72 3.24
C GLY A 206 6.38 -26.50 3.58
N GLU A 207 7.28 -26.15 2.69
CA GLU A 207 8.23 -25.04 2.87
C GLU A 207 7.54 -23.66 2.89
N LYS A 208 8.15 -22.71 3.60
CA LYS A 208 7.72 -21.31 3.61
C LYS A 208 8.19 -20.63 2.31
N LEU A 209 7.24 -20.14 1.52
CA LEU A 209 7.48 -19.43 0.26
C LEU A 209 7.78 -17.94 0.49
N GLY A 210 7.21 -17.36 1.55
CA GLY A 210 7.40 -15.95 1.87
C GLY A 210 6.81 -15.57 3.23
N GLU A 211 7.26 -14.43 3.75
CA GLU A 211 6.78 -13.84 5.00
C GLU A 211 6.80 -12.32 4.86
N SER A 212 5.71 -11.68 5.26
CA SER A 212 5.64 -10.25 5.51
C SER A 212 5.44 -10.00 7.01
N ALA A 213 5.39 -8.74 7.44
CA ALA A 213 5.23 -8.39 8.86
C ALA A 213 4.04 -9.08 9.54
N ASN A 214 2.95 -9.33 8.80
CA ASN A 214 1.73 -9.90 9.34
C ASN A 214 1.28 -11.21 8.64
N ASN A 215 1.85 -11.59 7.48
CA ASN A 215 1.37 -12.75 6.73
C ASN A 215 2.49 -13.74 6.44
N LYS A 216 2.15 -15.03 6.42
CA LYS A 216 3.09 -16.11 6.06
C LYS A 216 2.50 -16.93 4.93
N VAL A 217 3.30 -17.17 3.88
CA VAL A 217 2.88 -17.96 2.73
C VAL A 217 3.67 -19.26 2.70
N TYR A 218 2.96 -20.38 2.64
CA TYR A 218 3.53 -21.72 2.61
C TYR A 218 3.15 -22.42 1.32
N LYS A 219 4.05 -23.27 0.82
CA LYS A 219 3.68 -24.32 -0.11
C LYS A 219 2.92 -25.38 0.69
N ALA A 220 1.85 -25.92 0.14
CA ALA A 220 1.13 -27.01 0.77
C ALA A 220 0.55 -27.97 -0.27
N LYS A 221 0.06 -29.10 0.19
CA LYS A 221 -0.65 -30.09 -0.63
C LYS A 221 -2.02 -30.38 -0.01
N LEU A 222 -3.07 -30.35 -0.81
CA LEU A 222 -4.41 -30.75 -0.38
C LEU A 222 -4.53 -32.28 -0.34
N SER A 223 -5.47 -32.81 0.43
CA SER A 223 -5.75 -34.26 0.53
C SER A 223 -6.02 -34.93 -0.83
N GLY A 224 -6.52 -34.17 -1.81
CA GLY A 224 -6.68 -34.62 -3.21
C GLY A 224 -5.40 -34.71 -4.03
N GLY A 225 -4.23 -34.34 -3.47
CA GLY A 225 -2.92 -34.41 -4.11
C GLY A 225 -2.48 -33.14 -4.85
N GLU A 226 -3.35 -32.12 -4.94
CA GLU A 226 -3.08 -30.84 -5.60
C GLU A 226 -2.07 -29.99 -4.81
N ASP A 227 -1.04 -29.48 -5.48
CA ASP A 227 -0.09 -28.52 -4.90
C ASP A 227 -0.70 -27.10 -4.90
N VAL A 228 -0.67 -26.44 -3.75
CA VAL A 228 -1.29 -25.14 -3.50
C VAL A 228 -0.35 -24.22 -2.71
N ALA A 229 -0.67 -22.93 -2.69
CA ALA A 229 -0.11 -21.98 -1.75
C ALA A 229 -1.12 -21.70 -0.63
N VAL A 230 -0.64 -21.52 0.60
CA VAL A 230 -1.47 -21.19 1.76
C VAL A 230 -0.96 -19.90 2.39
N LYS A 231 -1.78 -18.84 2.34
CA LYS A 231 -1.52 -17.56 3.02
C LYS A 231 -2.18 -17.61 4.40
N MET A 232 -1.36 -17.63 5.43
CA MET A 232 -1.77 -17.50 6.83
C MET A 232 -1.73 -16.03 7.24
N TYR A 233 -2.82 -15.57 7.83
CA TYR A 233 -2.98 -14.19 8.27
C TYR A 233 -2.68 -14.06 9.76
N GLY A 234 -1.87 -13.06 10.10
CA GLY A 234 -1.61 -12.65 11.48
C GLY A 234 -2.76 -11.84 12.08
N ALA A 235 -2.68 -11.59 13.38
CA ALA A 235 -3.67 -10.79 14.09
C ALA A 235 -3.42 -9.27 13.91
N GLY A 236 -4.51 -8.49 13.86
CA GLY A 236 -4.48 -7.03 13.83
C GLY A 236 -4.65 -6.41 12.44
N ILE A 237 -4.80 -5.08 12.41
CA ILE A 237 -4.93 -4.29 11.19
C ILE A 237 -3.53 -4.13 10.55
N THR A 238 -3.45 -4.37 9.24
CA THR A 238 -2.23 -4.15 8.46
C THR A 238 -2.12 -2.67 8.02
N THR A 239 -1.02 -2.30 7.36
CA THR A 239 -0.90 -0.98 6.73
C THR A 239 -1.94 -0.70 5.65
N ASP A 240 -2.51 -1.75 5.09
CA ASP A 240 -3.37 -1.71 3.91
C ASP A 240 -4.84 -2.07 4.24
N GLY A 241 -5.10 -2.69 5.40
CA GLY A 241 -6.45 -3.00 5.88
C GLY A 241 -6.56 -4.20 6.81
N ASP A 242 -7.79 -4.65 7.06
CA ASP A 242 -8.12 -5.88 7.79
C ASP A 242 -7.79 -7.10 6.90
N PRO A 243 -7.01 -8.09 7.38
CA PRO A 243 -6.77 -9.35 6.67
C PRO A 243 -8.01 -10.04 6.08
N LEU A 244 -9.18 -9.86 6.72
CA LEU A 244 -10.44 -10.41 6.22
C LEU A 244 -10.90 -9.76 4.92
N ASP A 245 -10.61 -8.47 4.72
CA ASP A 245 -10.98 -7.76 3.50
C ASP A 245 -10.15 -8.25 2.30
N ASP A 246 -8.85 -8.47 2.49
CA ASP A 246 -7.96 -9.11 1.50
C ASP A 246 -8.47 -10.51 1.12
N MET A 247 -8.77 -11.32 2.13
CA MET A 247 -9.31 -12.66 1.92
C MET A 247 -10.61 -12.64 1.12
N ASN A 248 -11.55 -11.76 1.49
CA ASN A 248 -12.84 -11.63 0.81
C ASN A 248 -12.68 -11.15 -0.64
N ALA A 249 -11.80 -10.18 -0.89
CA ALA A 249 -11.50 -9.71 -2.24
C ALA A 249 -10.87 -10.82 -3.10
N CYS A 250 -9.89 -11.56 -2.56
CA CYS A 250 -9.29 -12.71 -3.26
C CYS A 250 -10.31 -13.78 -3.63
N LEU A 251 -11.23 -14.09 -2.72
CA LEU A 251 -12.27 -15.09 -2.93
C LEU A 251 -13.34 -14.61 -3.91
N LEU A 252 -13.76 -13.35 -3.82
CA LEU A 252 -14.71 -12.75 -4.75
C LEU A 252 -14.13 -12.69 -6.16
N ALA A 253 -12.86 -12.32 -6.30
CA ALA A 253 -12.15 -12.34 -7.59
C ALA A 253 -12.25 -13.74 -8.23
N GLY A 254 -12.09 -14.80 -7.44
CA GLY A 254 -12.26 -16.17 -7.88
C GLY A 254 -11.27 -16.56 -8.98
N VAL A 255 -11.67 -17.45 -9.89
CA VAL A 255 -10.78 -17.97 -10.94
C VAL A 255 -10.66 -16.99 -12.10
N HIS A 256 -9.43 -16.62 -12.43
CA HIS A 256 -9.07 -15.85 -13.63
C HIS A 256 -7.63 -16.21 -14.06
N PRO A 257 -7.31 -16.32 -15.37
CA PRO A 257 -5.99 -16.75 -15.84
C PRO A 257 -4.83 -15.82 -15.47
N ASN A 258 -5.12 -14.59 -15.03
CA ASN A 258 -4.11 -13.57 -14.68
C ASN A 258 -4.23 -13.06 -13.23
N ILE A 259 -4.99 -13.75 -12.36
CA ILE A 259 -5.14 -13.39 -10.95
C ILE A 259 -4.70 -14.56 -10.07
N ILE A 260 -3.94 -14.27 -9.01
CA ILE A 260 -3.71 -15.23 -7.93
C ILE A 260 -4.94 -15.22 -7.01
N GLY A 261 -6.03 -15.83 -7.46
CA GLY A 261 -7.32 -15.82 -6.75
C GLY A 261 -7.35 -16.76 -5.54
N GLY A 262 -8.37 -16.62 -4.69
CA GLY A 262 -8.64 -17.55 -3.59
C GLY A 262 -9.33 -18.83 -4.08
N ILE A 263 -8.80 -20.00 -3.72
CA ILE A 263 -9.45 -21.31 -3.92
C ILE A 263 -10.48 -21.55 -2.81
N GLY A 264 -10.14 -21.23 -1.57
CA GLY A 264 -11.00 -21.48 -0.43
C GLY A 264 -10.43 -20.99 0.90
N LYS A 265 -11.32 -20.76 1.87
CA LYS A 265 -10.97 -20.35 3.22
C LYS A 265 -10.64 -21.56 4.08
N ILE A 266 -9.63 -21.44 4.91
CA ILE A 266 -9.28 -22.46 5.89
C ILE A 266 -10.23 -22.40 7.09
N VAL A 267 -10.75 -23.56 7.49
CA VAL A 267 -11.57 -23.76 8.69
C VAL A 267 -10.93 -24.77 9.64
N ASP A 268 -11.37 -24.79 10.90
CA ASP A 268 -10.87 -25.69 11.96
C ASP A 268 -9.35 -25.58 12.25
N ALA A 269 -8.76 -24.42 11.95
CA ALA A 269 -7.36 -24.18 12.21
C ALA A 269 -7.10 -24.03 13.73
N PRO A 270 -5.95 -24.50 14.23
CA PRO A 270 -5.53 -24.26 15.61
C PRO A 270 -5.56 -22.77 15.95
N GLU A 271 -5.93 -22.45 17.20
CA GLU A 271 -5.95 -21.07 17.72
C GLU A 271 -6.83 -20.09 16.90
N ASN A 272 -7.83 -20.61 16.16
CA ASN A 272 -8.68 -19.83 15.25
C ASN A 272 -7.89 -19.05 14.18
N ALA A 273 -6.72 -19.56 13.80
CA ALA A 273 -5.90 -18.94 12.76
C ALA A 273 -6.70 -18.78 11.46
N GLN A 274 -6.55 -17.62 10.82
CA GLN A 274 -7.20 -17.33 9.54
C GLN A 274 -6.23 -17.66 8.41
N GLY A 275 -6.73 -18.32 7.37
CA GLY A 275 -5.90 -18.67 6.21
C GLY A 275 -6.70 -18.80 4.93
N LEU A 276 -6.02 -18.58 3.82
CA LEU A 276 -6.55 -18.66 2.46
C LEU A 276 -5.69 -19.63 1.64
N VAL A 277 -6.36 -20.56 0.96
CA VAL A 277 -5.74 -21.46 -0.02
C VAL A 277 -5.81 -20.80 -1.39
N MET A 278 -4.71 -20.80 -2.12
CA MET A 278 -4.51 -20.11 -3.40
C MET A 278 -3.78 -21.02 -4.39
N PRO A 279 -3.87 -20.77 -5.71
CA PRO A 279 -3.06 -21.49 -6.69
C PRO A 279 -1.56 -21.33 -6.40
N LEU A 280 -0.80 -22.42 -6.53
CA LEU A 280 0.65 -22.35 -6.45
C LEU A 280 1.21 -21.77 -7.75
N VAL A 281 1.82 -20.59 -7.67
CA VAL A 281 2.49 -19.97 -8.82
C VAL A 281 3.84 -20.68 -9.07
N PRO A 282 4.18 -21.05 -10.32
CA PRO A 282 5.47 -21.67 -10.63
C PRO A 282 6.65 -20.79 -10.23
N ASN A 283 7.74 -21.41 -9.77
CA ASN A 283 8.96 -20.71 -9.35
C ASN A 283 9.70 -19.96 -10.46
N THR A 284 9.31 -20.15 -11.73
CA THR A 284 9.81 -19.40 -12.88
C THR A 284 9.25 -17.98 -12.93
N PHE A 285 8.16 -17.69 -12.21
CA PHE A 285 7.59 -16.36 -12.11
C PHE A 285 8.31 -15.54 -11.03
N LYS A 286 8.62 -14.29 -11.36
CA LYS A 286 9.30 -13.35 -10.47
C LYS A 286 8.53 -12.05 -10.38
N LYS A 287 8.71 -11.32 -9.28
CA LYS A 287 8.22 -9.95 -9.14
C LYS A 287 8.86 -9.07 -10.21
N LEU A 288 8.09 -8.14 -10.78
CA LEU A 288 8.59 -7.22 -11.81
C LEU A 288 9.46 -6.09 -11.24
N GLY A 289 9.28 -5.76 -9.97
CA GLY A 289 10.04 -4.73 -9.27
C GLY A 289 10.04 -4.97 -7.77
N ASP A 290 10.81 -4.17 -7.06
CA ASP A 290 10.85 -4.10 -5.61
C ASP A 290 9.96 -2.95 -5.10
N PRO A 291 9.43 -3.04 -3.88
CA PRO A 291 8.57 -2.00 -3.31
C PRO A 291 9.23 -0.62 -3.23
N PRO A 292 8.45 0.47 -3.11
CA PRO A 292 9.00 1.81 -3.04
C PRO A 292 9.96 2.00 -1.86
N ASP A 293 11.03 2.74 -2.11
CA ASP A 293 12.03 3.12 -1.10
C ASP A 293 11.82 4.57 -0.59
N LEU A 294 12.72 5.05 0.27
CA LEU A 294 12.64 6.41 0.83
C LEU A 294 12.87 7.51 -0.21
N LYS A 295 13.44 7.18 -1.37
CA LYS A 295 13.74 8.15 -2.43
C LYS A 295 12.53 8.34 -3.35
N THR A 296 11.97 7.22 -3.78
CA THR A 296 10.81 7.14 -4.68
C THR A 296 9.49 7.41 -3.96
N LEU A 297 9.40 7.04 -2.68
CA LEU A 297 8.27 7.17 -1.74
C LEU A 297 7.01 6.36 -2.12
N THR A 298 6.62 6.41 -3.39
CA THR A 298 5.40 5.80 -3.93
C THR A 298 5.62 5.00 -5.20
N ARG A 299 6.82 4.99 -5.80
CA ARG A 299 7.13 4.26 -7.05
C ARG A 299 8.04 3.07 -6.78
N ASP A 300 7.81 1.98 -7.50
CA ASP A 300 8.64 0.78 -7.36
C ASP A 300 10.07 1.04 -7.83
N VAL A 301 10.99 0.27 -7.27
CA VAL A 301 12.41 0.32 -7.65
C VAL A 301 12.76 -0.92 -8.46
N TYR A 302 13.61 -0.73 -9.46
CA TYR A 302 14.00 -1.78 -10.39
C TYR A 302 15.51 -2.01 -10.32
N PRO A 303 16.00 -3.26 -10.29
CA PRO A 303 17.42 -3.54 -10.39
C PRO A 303 17.97 -3.03 -11.72
N ARG A 304 19.10 -2.30 -11.69
CA ARG A 304 19.70 -1.67 -12.90
C ARG A 304 20.11 -2.64 -14.02
N THR A 305 20.10 -3.94 -13.76
CA THR A 305 20.51 -4.99 -14.71
C THR A 305 19.34 -5.62 -15.44
N GLU A 306 18.10 -5.35 -15.02
CA GLU A 306 16.91 -5.90 -15.66
C GLU A 306 16.32 -4.85 -16.59
N SER A 307 16.28 -5.18 -17.87
CA SER A 307 15.60 -4.36 -18.87
C SER A 307 14.56 -5.19 -19.59
N PHE A 308 13.42 -4.54 -19.88
CA PHE A 308 12.27 -5.23 -20.45
C PHE A 308 12.13 -4.90 -21.94
N SER A 309 11.90 -5.92 -22.77
CA SER A 309 11.56 -5.69 -24.18
C SER A 309 10.13 -5.18 -24.31
N LEU A 310 9.84 -4.39 -25.35
CA LEU A 310 8.48 -3.88 -25.58
C LEU A 310 7.44 -4.99 -25.75
N PRO A 311 7.71 -6.14 -26.42
CA PRO A 311 6.78 -7.27 -26.45
C PRO A 311 6.50 -7.86 -25.06
N TYR A 312 7.50 -7.93 -24.19
CA TYR A 312 7.35 -8.41 -22.82
C TYR A 312 6.43 -7.48 -22.02
N ILE A 313 6.72 -6.17 -22.04
CA ILE A 313 5.90 -5.14 -21.38
C ILE A 313 4.45 -5.21 -21.88
N LEU A 314 4.25 -5.30 -23.20
CA LEU A 314 2.93 -5.41 -23.78
C LEU A 314 2.17 -6.65 -23.26
N GLN A 315 2.83 -7.80 -23.12
CA GLN A 315 2.20 -9.01 -22.60
C GLN A 315 1.83 -8.87 -21.11
N VAL A 316 2.73 -8.35 -20.29
CA VAL A 316 2.47 -8.06 -18.86
C VAL A 316 1.25 -7.16 -18.71
N LEU A 317 1.22 -6.04 -19.45
CA LEU A 317 0.15 -5.05 -19.34
C LEU A 317 -1.19 -5.58 -19.83
N LYS A 318 -1.21 -6.46 -20.85
CA LYS A 318 -2.43 -7.17 -21.27
C LYS A 318 -2.99 -8.03 -20.15
N ASP A 319 -2.13 -8.82 -19.52
CA ASP A 319 -2.52 -9.75 -18.46
C ASP A 319 -3.05 -9.00 -17.23
N VAL A 320 -2.37 -7.92 -16.82
CA VAL A 320 -2.82 -7.06 -15.71
C VAL A 320 -4.12 -6.33 -16.06
N ALA A 321 -4.27 -5.78 -17.26
CA ALA A 321 -5.51 -5.12 -17.68
C ALA A 321 -6.70 -6.09 -17.74
N SER A 322 -6.47 -7.33 -18.20
CA SER A 322 -7.46 -8.41 -18.20
C SER A 322 -7.92 -8.74 -16.78
N ALA A 323 -6.96 -8.92 -15.85
CA ALA A 323 -7.25 -9.13 -14.44
C ALA A 323 -8.04 -7.99 -13.80
N MET A 324 -7.64 -6.74 -14.03
CA MET A 324 -8.34 -5.58 -13.44
C MET A 324 -9.73 -5.39 -14.03
N HIS A 325 -9.92 -5.62 -15.34
CA HIS A 325 -11.26 -5.64 -15.93
C HIS A 325 -12.18 -6.66 -15.24
N HIS A 326 -11.66 -7.86 -14.94
CA HIS A 326 -12.41 -8.87 -14.21
C HIS A 326 -12.74 -8.45 -12.77
N CYS A 327 -11.78 -7.85 -12.05
CA CYS A 327 -11.98 -7.32 -10.70
C CYS A 327 -13.07 -6.25 -10.66
N HIS A 328 -13.01 -5.24 -11.54
CA HIS A 328 -13.99 -4.15 -11.56
C HIS A 328 -15.40 -4.62 -11.94
N ARG A 329 -15.54 -5.59 -12.85
CA ARG A 329 -16.86 -6.22 -13.13
C ARG A 329 -17.46 -6.92 -11.91
N LYS A 330 -16.63 -7.34 -10.97
CA LYS A 330 -17.05 -7.95 -9.71
C LYS A 330 -17.16 -6.95 -8.55
N GLY A 331 -16.96 -5.65 -8.81
CA GLY A 331 -16.99 -4.62 -7.77
C GLY A 331 -15.77 -4.67 -6.84
N ILE A 332 -14.60 -5.04 -7.36
CA ILE A 332 -13.34 -5.07 -6.62
C ILE A 332 -12.42 -3.99 -7.17
N MET A 333 -12.03 -3.05 -6.31
CA MET A 333 -10.94 -2.11 -6.55
C MET A 333 -9.70 -2.73 -5.94
N HIS A 334 -8.62 -2.89 -6.70
CA HIS A 334 -7.39 -3.49 -6.20
C HIS A 334 -6.65 -2.54 -5.26
N GLY A 335 -6.57 -1.25 -5.61
CA GLY A 335 -5.96 -0.21 -4.79
C GLY A 335 -4.44 -0.29 -4.64
N ASP A 336 -3.77 -1.26 -5.29
CA ASP A 336 -2.34 -1.55 -5.11
C ASP A 336 -1.67 -2.14 -6.35
N ILE A 337 -2.02 -1.60 -7.53
CA ILE A 337 -1.43 -2.02 -8.80
C ILE A 337 0.02 -1.53 -8.87
N TYR A 338 0.94 -2.43 -8.59
CA TYR A 338 2.39 -2.21 -8.51
C TYR A 338 3.15 -3.34 -9.18
N ALA A 339 4.39 -3.09 -9.61
CA ALA A 339 5.26 -4.10 -10.20
C ALA A 339 5.68 -5.17 -9.17
N HIS A 340 5.86 -4.80 -7.90
CA HIS A 340 6.17 -5.76 -6.84
C HIS A 340 5.00 -6.69 -6.47
N ASN A 341 3.78 -6.37 -6.93
CA ASN A 341 2.57 -7.18 -6.78
C ASN A 341 2.21 -7.97 -8.05
N VAL A 342 3.01 -7.82 -9.13
CA VAL A 342 2.86 -8.58 -10.36
C VAL A 342 3.97 -9.62 -10.46
N LEU A 343 3.58 -10.89 -10.54
CA LEU A 343 4.47 -12.01 -10.84
C LEU A 343 4.45 -12.30 -12.33
N SER A 344 5.62 -12.30 -12.97
CA SER A 344 5.74 -12.55 -14.41
C SER A 344 6.76 -13.63 -14.73
N SER A 345 6.44 -14.46 -15.71
CA SER A 345 7.32 -15.47 -16.29
C SER A 345 8.31 -14.85 -17.28
N PRO A 346 9.36 -15.59 -17.73
CA PRO A 346 10.28 -15.10 -18.76
C PRO A 346 9.62 -14.75 -20.10
N SER A 347 8.45 -15.33 -20.40
CA SER A 347 7.68 -15.02 -21.62
C SER A 347 6.69 -13.85 -21.45
N GLY A 348 6.63 -13.22 -20.27
CA GLY A 348 5.74 -12.09 -19.98
C GLY A 348 4.36 -12.49 -19.49
N GLN A 349 4.00 -13.79 -19.48
CA GLN A 349 2.76 -14.24 -18.84
C GLN A 349 2.79 -13.84 -17.37
N SER A 350 1.74 -13.16 -16.92
CA SER A 350 1.72 -12.51 -15.62
C SER A 350 0.46 -12.83 -14.80
N TYR A 351 0.65 -12.79 -13.49
CA TYR A 351 -0.41 -12.78 -12.49
C TYR A 351 -0.27 -11.54 -11.62
N ILE A 352 -1.38 -10.87 -11.34
CA ILE A 352 -1.45 -9.88 -10.27
C ILE A 352 -2.03 -10.53 -9.01
N GLY A 353 -1.51 -10.14 -7.86
CA GLY A 353 -1.98 -10.59 -6.55
C GLY A 353 -1.79 -9.52 -5.48
N ASP A 354 -1.96 -9.95 -4.24
CA ASP A 354 -1.98 -9.10 -3.04
C ASP A 354 -3.14 -8.11 -3.00
N PHE A 355 -4.31 -8.61 -2.62
CA PHE A 355 -5.52 -7.80 -2.43
C PHE A 355 -5.53 -7.15 -1.03
N GLY A 356 -4.37 -6.98 -0.39
CA GLY A 356 -4.20 -6.37 0.94
C GLY A 356 -4.85 -5.00 1.06
N ALA A 357 -4.84 -4.21 -0.02
CA ALA A 357 -5.47 -2.90 -0.10
C ALA A 357 -6.79 -2.90 -0.88
N ALA A 358 -7.36 -4.06 -1.21
CA ALA A 358 -8.55 -4.11 -2.05
C ALA A 358 -9.77 -3.55 -1.32
N SER A 359 -10.65 -2.87 -2.06
CA SER A 359 -11.92 -2.35 -1.56
C SER A 359 -13.06 -2.92 -2.39
N LEU A 360 -14.10 -3.41 -1.72
CA LEU A 360 -15.33 -3.87 -2.36
C LEU A 360 -16.27 -2.68 -2.58
N TYR A 361 -16.96 -2.62 -3.72
CA TYR A 361 -17.84 -1.51 -4.04
C TYR A 361 -18.92 -1.92 -5.06
N ASN A 362 -19.96 -1.10 -5.21
CA ASN A 362 -20.97 -1.29 -6.25
C ASN A 362 -20.56 -0.57 -7.54
N PRO A 363 -20.23 -1.29 -8.64
CA PRO A 363 -19.75 -0.69 -9.88
C PRO A 363 -20.81 0.11 -10.64
N GLU A 364 -22.10 -0.10 -10.37
CA GLU A 364 -23.19 0.60 -11.05
C GLU A 364 -23.40 2.03 -10.54
N THR A 365 -22.79 2.39 -9.40
CA THR A 365 -22.91 3.73 -8.81
C THR A 365 -21.97 4.73 -9.46
N ALA A 366 -22.27 6.03 -9.36
CA ALA A 366 -21.39 7.09 -9.86
C ALA A 366 -20.00 7.05 -9.19
N GLY A 367 -19.96 6.86 -7.87
CA GLY A 367 -18.71 6.65 -7.12
C GLY A 367 -17.98 5.38 -7.52
N GLY A 368 -18.71 4.30 -7.83
CA GLY A 368 -18.14 3.05 -8.30
C GLY A 368 -17.38 3.20 -9.61
N LYS A 369 -17.90 3.99 -10.56
CA LYS A 369 -17.19 4.29 -11.81
C LYS A 369 -15.84 4.95 -11.53
N LEU A 370 -15.83 5.98 -10.67
CA LEU A 370 -14.62 6.73 -10.30
C LEU A 370 -13.53 5.86 -9.68
N ARG A 371 -13.89 4.82 -8.92
CA ARG A 371 -12.92 3.87 -8.33
C ARG A 371 -12.11 3.14 -9.38
N GLU A 372 -12.73 2.73 -10.49
CA GLU A 372 -12.00 2.13 -11.61
C GLU A 372 -10.99 3.12 -12.19
N GLN A 373 -11.36 4.39 -12.36
CA GLN A 373 -10.44 5.40 -12.89
C GLN A 373 -9.28 5.75 -11.93
N VAL A 374 -9.40 5.45 -10.64
CA VAL A 374 -8.27 5.53 -9.70
C VAL A 374 -7.30 4.36 -9.93
N ASP A 375 -7.79 3.12 -10.02
CA ASP A 375 -6.92 1.97 -10.34
C ASP A 375 -6.27 2.11 -11.72
N VAL A 376 -6.97 2.68 -12.70
CA VAL A 376 -6.41 3.02 -14.03
C VAL A 376 -5.21 3.97 -13.91
N LYS A 377 -5.22 4.90 -12.95
CA LYS A 377 -4.08 5.79 -12.70
C LYS A 377 -2.89 5.01 -12.13
N GLY A 378 -3.13 4.11 -11.18
CA GLY A 378 -2.12 3.18 -10.66
C GLY A 378 -1.55 2.28 -11.77
N PHE A 379 -2.39 1.80 -12.68
CA PHE A 379 -1.95 1.07 -13.87
C PHE A 379 -1.10 1.94 -14.82
N GLY A 380 -1.47 3.21 -15.04
CA GLY A 380 -0.65 4.15 -15.80
C GLY A 380 0.74 4.35 -15.19
N TYR A 381 0.84 4.38 -13.86
CA TYR A 381 2.10 4.40 -13.14
C TYR A 381 2.94 3.14 -13.38
N LEU A 382 2.33 1.95 -13.37
CA LEU A 382 3.00 0.71 -13.76
C LEU A 382 3.52 0.75 -15.21
N ILE A 383 2.74 1.26 -16.17
CA ILE A 383 3.18 1.41 -17.57
C ILE A 383 4.42 2.32 -17.64
N GLU A 384 4.35 3.48 -17.00
CA GLU A 384 5.43 4.47 -16.98
C GLU A 384 6.72 3.88 -16.38
N ASP A 385 6.60 3.15 -15.27
CA ASP A 385 7.75 2.51 -14.62
C ASP A 385 8.37 1.42 -15.51
N LEU A 386 7.56 0.58 -16.17
CA LEU A 386 8.06 -0.46 -17.08
C LEU A 386 8.71 0.13 -18.34
N LEU A 387 8.14 1.19 -18.92
CA LEU A 387 8.70 1.87 -20.10
C LEU A 387 10.02 2.58 -19.78
N ASN A 388 10.14 3.21 -18.60
CA ASN A 388 11.38 3.83 -18.14
C ASN A 388 12.52 2.80 -17.92
N ASN A 389 12.18 1.52 -17.73
CA ASN A 389 13.12 0.41 -17.61
C ASN A 389 13.13 -0.50 -18.86
N SER A 390 12.67 0.00 -20.01
CA SER A 390 12.66 -0.75 -21.26
C SER A 390 13.99 -0.65 -22.03
N VAL A 391 14.26 -1.65 -22.88
CA VAL A 391 15.30 -1.57 -23.91
C VAL A 391 14.72 -1.08 -25.24
N ASP A 392 15.51 -0.29 -25.96
CA ASP A 392 15.20 0.09 -27.34
C ASP A 392 15.26 -1.15 -28.26
N ASP A 393 14.09 -1.63 -28.66
CA ASP A 393 13.91 -2.80 -29.53
C ASP A 393 13.35 -2.40 -30.91
N GLN A 394 13.48 -1.12 -31.30
CA GLN A 394 13.06 -0.55 -32.61
C GLN A 394 11.57 -0.78 -33.01
N ASN A 395 10.73 -1.34 -32.14
CA ASN A 395 9.32 -1.62 -32.38
C ASN A 395 8.45 -0.38 -32.13
N GLN A 396 8.55 0.59 -33.05
CA GLN A 396 7.87 1.88 -32.96
C GLN A 396 6.35 1.77 -32.81
N ASN A 397 5.72 0.76 -33.44
CA ASN A 397 4.28 0.55 -33.33
C ASN A 397 3.86 0.16 -31.91
N THR A 398 4.59 -0.76 -31.28
CA THR A 398 4.30 -1.17 -29.89
C THR A 398 4.58 -0.03 -28.93
N GLN A 399 5.68 0.69 -29.12
CA GLN A 399 6.01 1.85 -28.30
C GLN A 399 4.92 2.93 -28.37
N LYS A 400 4.50 3.30 -29.59
CA LYS A 400 3.42 4.28 -29.78
C LYS A 400 2.12 3.84 -29.12
N LYS A 401 1.75 2.56 -29.29
CA LYS A 401 0.56 1.97 -28.69
C LYS A 401 0.59 2.03 -27.15
N LEU A 402 1.72 1.69 -26.54
CA LEU A 402 1.90 1.76 -25.08
C LEU A 402 1.87 3.21 -24.58
N GLN A 403 2.47 4.13 -25.33
CA GLN A 403 2.47 5.56 -25.02
C GLN A 403 1.05 6.16 -25.09
N GLU A 404 0.24 5.81 -26.09
CA GLU A 404 -1.15 6.24 -26.22
C GLU A 404 -2.03 5.71 -25.07
N VAL A 405 -1.79 4.47 -24.60
CA VAL A 405 -2.47 3.94 -23.42
C VAL A 405 -2.01 4.65 -22.15
N LEU A 406 -0.70 4.88 -21.99
CA LEU A 406 -0.12 5.60 -20.86
C LEU A 406 -0.74 7.00 -20.70
N GLU A 407 -0.76 7.79 -21.77
CA GLU A 407 -1.29 9.16 -21.74
C GLU A 407 -2.76 9.18 -21.31
N ARG A 408 -3.58 8.26 -21.83
CA ARG A 408 -4.99 8.14 -21.42
C ARG A 408 -5.16 7.70 -19.97
N CYS A 409 -4.31 6.80 -19.47
CA CYS A 409 -4.35 6.37 -18.06
C CYS A 409 -3.91 7.48 -17.10
N LEU A 410 -2.98 8.34 -17.54
CA LEU A 410 -2.45 9.43 -16.73
C LEU A 410 -3.25 10.73 -16.81
N GLU A 411 -4.36 10.76 -17.54
CA GLU A 411 -5.16 11.97 -17.73
C GLU A 411 -5.55 12.63 -16.39
N PRO A 412 -5.30 13.94 -16.20
CA PRO A 412 -5.59 14.61 -14.93
C PRO A 412 -7.07 14.62 -14.60
N ASN A 413 -7.95 14.76 -15.60
CA ASN A 413 -9.38 14.62 -15.38
C ASN A 413 -9.76 13.14 -15.25
N VAL A 414 -10.13 12.74 -14.04
CA VAL A 414 -10.38 11.35 -13.68
C VAL A 414 -11.48 10.72 -14.54
N THR A 415 -12.53 11.47 -14.90
CA THR A 415 -13.63 10.94 -15.72
C THR A 415 -13.26 10.69 -17.18
N ASN A 416 -12.14 11.24 -17.65
CA ASN A 416 -11.65 11.04 -19.02
C ASN A 416 -10.74 9.80 -19.14
N ARG A 417 -10.34 9.19 -18.01
CA ARG A 417 -9.54 7.97 -18.03
C ARG A 417 -10.37 6.81 -18.58
N PRO A 418 -9.78 5.93 -19.39
CA PRO A 418 -10.49 4.79 -19.98
C PRO A 418 -10.89 3.77 -18.90
N THR A 419 -11.83 2.88 -19.22
CA THR A 419 -12.07 1.68 -18.39
C THR A 419 -11.00 0.62 -18.66
N PHE A 420 -10.84 -0.38 -17.78
CA PHE A 420 -9.98 -1.52 -18.08
C PHE A 420 -10.49 -2.37 -19.24
N ALA A 421 -11.79 -2.33 -19.55
CA ALA A 421 -12.32 -2.93 -20.77
C ALA A 421 -11.74 -2.26 -22.03
N ASP A 422 -11.72 -0.92 -22.05
CA ASP A 422 -11.16 -0.14 -23.17
C ASP A 422 -9.64 -0.33 -23.27
N ILE A 423 -8.93 -0.34 -22.15
CA ILE A 423 -7.49 -0.58 -22.08
C ILE A 423 -7.16 -1.97 -22.61
N HIS A 424 -7.80 -3.01 -22.08
CA HIS A 424 -7.54 -4.39 -22.48
C HIS A 424 -7.82 -4.57 -23.97
N GLY A 425 -8.95 -4.06 -24.48
CA GLY A 425 -9.27 -4.05 -25.90
C GLY A 425 -8.24 -3.30 -26.75
N SER A 426 -7.73 -2.17 -26.25
CA SER A 426 -6.68 -1.39 -26.93
C SER A 426 -5.36 -2.14 -27.00
N LEU A 427 -5.02 -2.99 -26.03
CA LEU A 427 -3.74 -3.71 -26.00
C LEU A 427 -3.73 -4.95 -26.91
N LEU A 428 -4.89 -5.55 -27.21
CA LEU A 428 -5.03 -6.70 -28.11
C LEU A 428 -4.55 -6.39 -29.55
N PRO A 429 -4.12 -7.40 -30.33
CA PRO A 429 -3.54 -7.23 -31.66
C PRO A 429 -4.41 -6.43 -32.64
#